data_AF-A0A2Z6NJ76-F1
#
_entry.id   AF-A0A2Z6NJ76-F1
#
_cell.length_a   1.000
_cell.length_b   1.000
_cell.length_c   1.000
_cell.angle_alpha   90.00
_cell.angle_beta   90.00
_cell.angle_gamma   90.00
#
_symmetry.space_group_name_H-M   'P 1'
#
loop_
_entity.id
_entity.type
_entity.pdbx_description
1 polymer ?
#
loop_
_entity_poly.entity_id
_entity_poly.type
_entity_poly.pdbx_seq_one_letter_code
_entity_poly.pdbx_strand_id
1 'polypeptide(L)'
;MDCVTVKARDIEVCFSQDVRVQILSVPILVLNTANKAHITWQVAWIPPTATCLKLNNDGFSFENPGCAGFGGLIRNDIGEWMHGFSGSCCHASNILAELYAILEGLQLAWNLGYRTITLECDSK
;
A
#
# COMPACT_ATOMS: atom_id res chain seq x y z
N MET A 1 -26.41 3.26 -6.92
CA MET A 1 -25.57 3.75 -5.82
C MET A 1 -24.68 2.58 -5.50
N ASP A 2 -23.55 2.50 -6.17
CA ASP A 2 -22.87 1.22 -6.33
C ASP A 2 -21.53 1.30 -5.57
N CYS A 3 -21.46 0.59 -4.46
CA CYS A 3 -20.34 0.52 -3.54
C CYS A 3 -19.38 -0.59 -4.02
N VAL A 4 -18.09 -0.29 -4.13
CA VAL A 4 -17.05 -1.31 -4.26
C VAL A 4 -16.38 -1.47 -2.90
N THR A 5 -16.64 -2.61 -2.25
CA THR A 5 -16.08 -2.94 -0.95
C THR A 5 -14.70 -3.56 -1.14
N VAL A 6 -13.64 -2.90 -0.67
CA VAL A 6 -12.35 -3.57 -0.47
C VAL A 6 -12.39 -4.23 0.90
N LYS A 7 -12.54 -5.57 0.93
CA LYS A 7 -12.48 -6.35 2.17
C LYS A 7 -11.05 -6.76 2.47
N ALA A 8 -10.44 -6.10 3.44
CA ALA A 8 -9.40 -6.71 4.27
C ALA A 8 -10.06 -7.14 5.58
N ARG A 9 -9.73 -8.35 6.09
CA ARG A 9 -10.35 -9.02 7.26
C ARG A 9 -10.88 -8.02 8.31
N ASP A 10 -12.18 -7.72 8.20
CA ASP A 10 -13.02 -6.92 9.12
C ASP A 10 -12.99 -5.37 9.03
N ILE A 11 -12.47 -4.76 7.96
CA ILE A 11 -12.55 -3.30 7.75
C ILE A 11 -13.23 -2.99 6.40
N GLU A 12 -14.35 -2.26 6.45
CA GLU A 12 -15.04 -1.73 5.27
C GLU A 12 -14.67 -0.26 5.07
N VAL A 13 -13.93 0.03 4.00
CA VAL A 13 -13.67 1.41 3.55
C VAL A 13 -14.55 1.71 2.34
N CYS A 14 -15.43 2.69 2.46
CA CYS A 14 -16.38 3.08 1.41
C CYS A 14 -15.86 4.31 0.66
N PHE A 15 -15.55 4.19 -0.63
CA PHE A 15 -15.15 5.30 -1.50
C PHE A 15 -16.27 5.66 -2.49
N SER A 16 -16.42 6.95 -2.80
CA SER A 16 -17.40 7.46 -3.77
C SER A 16 -16.79 7.57 -5.18
N GLN A 17 -16.99 6.51 -5.99
CA GLN A 17 -16.85 6.35 -7.46
C GLN A 17 -15.47 6.45 -8.14
N ASP A 18 -15.21 5.48 -9.04
CA ASP A 18 -14.14 5.39 -10.05
C ASP A 18 -12.67 5.48 -9.62
N VAL A 19 -12.27 4.83 -8.53
CA VAL A 19 -10.85 4.51 -8.29
C VAL A 19 -10.55 3.09 -8.77
N ARG A 20 -9.77 2.95 -9.84
CA ARG A 20 -9.24 1.65 -10.25
C ARG A 20 -7.97 1.37 -9.45
N VAL A 21 -8.06 0.45 -8.49
CA VAL A 21 -6.92 -0.04 -7.71
C VAL A 21 -6.45 -1.36 -8.33
N GLN A 22 -5.20 -1.39 -8.77
CA GLN A 22 -4.51 -2.63 -9.12
C GLN A 22 -3.50 -2.98 -8.04
N ILE A 23 -3.70 -4.13 -7.39
CA ILE A 23 -2.75 -4.69 -6.41
C ILE A 23 -1.75 -5.55 -7.19
N LEU A 24 -0.46 -5.21 -7.09
CA LEU A 24 0.61 -6.07 -7.58
C LEU A 24 1.08 -6.95 -6.42
N SER A 25 0.87 -8.26 -6.52
CA SER A 25 1.46 -9.23 -5.59
C SER A 25 2.86 -9.63 -6.06
N VAL A 26 3.83 -9.54 -5.17
CA VAL A 26 5.13 -10.21 -5.37
C VAL A 26 4.89 -11.71 -5.13
N PRO A 27 5.27 -12.64 -6.03
CA PRO A 27 5.08 -14.06 -5.78
C PRO A 27 5.91 -14.51 -4.56
N ILE A 28 5.23 -14.84 -3.46
CA ILE A 28 5.82 -15.51 -2.31
C ILE A 28 5.99 -16.99 -2.68
N LEU A 29 7.21 -17.39 -3.06
CA LEU A 29 7.59 -18.80 -3.07
C LEU A 29 7.99 -19.21 -1.66
N VAL A 30 7.15 -20.02 -1.01
CA VAL A 30 7.48 -20.69 0.26
C VAL A 30 8.58 -21.72 -0.01
N LEU A 31 9.84 -21.38 0.27
CA LEU A 31 10.94 -22.34 0.20
C LEU A 31 11.10 -23.06 1.54
N ASN A 32 11.01 -24.39 1.48
CA ASN A 32 11.23 -25.32 2.57
C ASN A 32 12.60 -25.08 3.21
N THR A 33 12.61 -24.79 4.51
CA THR A 33 13.80 -24.53 5.33
C THR A 33 14.64 -25.79 5.50
N ALA A 34 15.55 -26.06 4.58
CA ALA A 34 16.60 -27.06 4.78
C ALA A 34 17.98 -26.68 4.22
N ASN A 35 18.13 -25.60 3.45
CA ASN A 35 19.45 -25.13 3.02
C ASN A 35 19.49 -23.59 2.97
N LYS A 36 20.35 -23.00 3.80
CA LYS A 36 20.68 -21.56 3.80
C LYS A 36 21.52 -21.21 2.57
N ALA A 37 20.95 -21.33 1.38
CA ALA A 37 21.47 -20.59 0.23
C ALA A 37 21.02 -19.14 0.39
N HIS A 38 21.97 -18.19 0.40
CA HIS A 38 21.66 -16.77 0.43
C HIS A 38 21.12 -16.37 -0.95
N ILE A 39 19.82 -16.55 -1.17
CA ILE A 39 19.14 -16.15 -2.40
C ILE A 39 18.94 -14.64 -2.34
N THR A 40 19.75 -13.89 -3.10
CA THR A 40 19.53 -12.47 -3.33
C THR A 40 18.48 -12.30 -4.42
N TRP A 41 17.27 -11.92 -4.03
CA TRP A 41 16.23 -11.50 -4.97
C TRP A 41 16.50 -10.05 -5.37
N GLN A 42 16.77 -9.81 -6.65
CA GLN A 42 16.74 -8.46 -7.20
C GLN A 42 15.28 -8.05 -7.39
N VAL A 43 14.72 -7.36 -6.40
CA VAL A 43 13.42 -6.70 -6.52
C VAL A 43 13.66 -5.39 -7.26
N ALA A 44 13.50 -5.41 -8.58
CA ALA A 44 13.48 -4.18 -9.37
C ALA A 44 12.11 -3.51 -9.20
N TRP A 45 12.09 -2.23 -8.84
CA TRP A 45 10.87 -1.44 -8.83
C TRP A 45 10.34 -1.33 -10.27
N ILE A 46 9.09 -1.74 -10.48
CA ILE A 46 8.43 -1.68 -11.79
C ILE A 46 7.53 -0.44 -11.83
N PRO A 47 7.69 0.46 -12.82
CA PRO A 47 6.79 1.59 -13.00
C PRO A 47 5.37 1.14 -13.32
N PRO A 48 4.36 1.90 -12.88
CA PRO A 48 2.98 1.61 -13.24
C PRO A 48 2.74 1.90 -14.74
N THR A 49 1.59 1.50 -15.25
CA THR A 49 1.17 1.85 -16.62
C THR A 49 1.11 3.37 -16.82
N ALA A 50 1.29 3.82 -18.07
CA ALA A 50 1.23 5.24 -18.42
C ALA A 50 -0.05 5.88 -17.87
N THR A 51 0.06 7.12 -17.34
CA THR A 51 -1.02 7.88 -16.68
C THR A 51 -1.52 7.34 -15.33
N CYS A 52 -0.87 6.32 -14.78
CA CYS A 52 -1.19 5.76 -13.47
C CYS A 52 -0.21 6.26 -12.39
N LEU A 53 -0.72 6.49 -11.18
CA LEU A 53 0.13 6.71 -10.02
C LEU A 53 0.49 5.39 -9.35
N LYS A 54 1.69 5.31 -8.80
CA LYS A 54 2.10 4.23 -7.92
C LYS A 54 2.13 4.69 -6.48
N LEU A 55 1.32 4.05 -5.64
CA LEU A 55 1.25 4.26 -4.20
C LEU A 55 2.05 3.17 -3.49
N ASN A 56 3.11 3.57 -2.79
CA ASN A 56 3.89 2.73 -1.89
C ASN A 56 3.58 3.15 -0.45
N ASN A 57 3.08 2.22 0.36
CA ASN A 57 2.74 2.44 1.77
C ASN A 57 3.65 1.62 2.69
N ASP A 58 3.73 2.06 3.95
CA ASP A 58 4.34 1.30 5.05
C ASP A 58 3.61 1.67 6.36
N GLY A 59 3.36 0.66 7.17
CA GLY A 59 2.66 0.74 8.44
C GLY A 59 3.47 0.08 9.54
N PHE A 60 3.73 0.83 10.61
CA PHE A 60 4.50 0.36 11.74
C PHE A 60 3.65 0.32 13.02
N SER A 61 3.91 -0.69 13.87
CA SER A 61 3.36 -0.78 15.22
C SER A 61 4.41 -1.30 16.19
N PHE A 62 4.61 -0.56 17.28
CA PHE A 62 5.40 -0.99 18.43
C PHE A 62 4.57 -2.00 19.24
N GLU A 63 5.11 -3.16 19.59
CA GLU A 63 4.45 -4.20 20.41
C GLU A 63 3.15 -4.84 19.84
N ASN A 64 2.70 -4.43 18.64
CA ASN A 64 1.65 -5.05 17.81
C ASN A 64 0.55 -5.87 18.54
N PRO A 65 -0.50 -5.24 19.09
CA PRO A 65 -0.84 -3.81 18.95
C PRO A 65 -0.15 -2.92 19.99
N GLY A 66 0.19 -1.70 19.56
CA GLY A 66 0.75 -0.67 20.42
C GLY A 66 0.88 0.65 19.66
N CYS A 67 1.81 1.52 20.11
CA CYS A 67 2.02 2.82 19.47
C CYS A 67 2.40 2.63 18.00
N ALA A 68 1.66 3.26 17.09
CA ALA A 68 1.74 2.96 15.68
C ALA A 68 1.85 4.23 14.82
N GLY A 69 2.40 4.05 13.63
CA GLY A 69 2.58 5.10 12.65
C GLY A 69 2.39 4.54 11.26
N PHE A 70 2.05 5.40 10.32
CA PHE A 70 1.81 5.00 8.94
C PHE A 70 2.36 6.06 8.01
N GLY A 71 2.67 5.68 6.78
CA GLY A 71 3.09 6.62 5.78
C GLY A 71 3.22 6.00 4.41
N GLY A 72 3.66 6.81 3.47
CA GLY A 72 3.85 6.35 2.11
C GLY A 72 4.28 7.47 1.18
N LEU A 73 4.47 7.08 -0.07
CA LEU A 73 4.84 7.96 -1.15
C LEU A 73 4.06 7.62 -2.41
N ILE A 74 3.86 8.64 -3.23
CA ILE A 74 3.21 8.56 -4.52
C ILE A 74 4.24 8.89 -5.59
N ARG A 75 4.32 8.05 -6.61
CA ARG A 75 5.17 8.24 -7.80
C ARG A 75 4.34 8.27 -9.07
N ASN A 76 4.83 8.97 -10.09
CA ASN A 76 4.25 8.92 -11.43
C ASN A 76 4.71 7.66 -12.21
N ASP A 77 4.23 7.55 -13.44
CA ASP A 77 4.49 6.47 -14.39
C ASP A 77 5.93 6.39 -14.90
N ILE A 78 6.72 7.46 -14.74
CA ILE A 78 8.17 7.46 -15.01
C ILE A 78 9.00 7.26 -13.74
N GLY A 79 8.35 7.05 -12.59
CA GLY A 79 9.00 6.76 -11.32
C GLY A 79 9.51 7.97 -10.54
N GLU A 80 9.16 9.18 -10.95
CA GLU A 80 9.46 10.38 -10.18
C GLU A 80 8.56 10.45 -8.95
N TRP A 81 9.16 10.87 -7.84
CA TRP A 81 8.43 11.19 -6.62
C TRP A 81 7.56 12.41 -6.84
N MET A 82 6.28 12.29 -6.47
CA MET A 82 5.31 13.38 -6.55
C MET A 82 4.97 13.93 -5.17
N HIS A 83 4.59 13.04 -4.24
CA HIS A 83 4.12 13.41 -2.91
C HIS A 83 4.50 12.35 -1.88
N GLY A 84 4.63 12.76 -0.62
CA GLY A 84 4.77 11.88 0.53
C GLY A 84 3.73 12.23 1.60
N PHE A 85 3.37 11.26 2.42
CA PHE A 85 2.45 11.44 3.54
C PHE A 85 2.86 10.58 4.72
N SER A 86 2.42 10.98 5.91
CA SER A 86 2.68 10.26 7.15
C SER A 86 1.64 10.64 8.20
N GLY A 87 1.31 9.70 9.08
CA GLY A 87 0.47 9.94 10.23
C GLY A 87 0.79 8.99 11.38
N SER A 88 0.12 9.21 12.52
CA SER A 88 0.27 8.36 13.69
C SER A 88 -1.07 7.75 14.07
N CYS A 89 -1.02 6.53 14.59
CA CYS A 89 -2.14 5.86 15.23
C CYS A 89 -1.78 5.66 16.71
N CYS A 90 -2.61 6.16 17.63
CA CYS A 90 -2.30 6.07 19.06
C CYS A 90 -2.04 4.62 19.52
N HIS A 91 -2.90 3.70 19.09
CA HIS A 91 -2.79 2.28 19.40
C HIS A 91 -3.39 1.47 18.24
N ALA A 92 -2.55 0.79 17.47
CA ALA A 92 -2.98 0.01 16.31
C ALA A 92 -2.06 -1.20 16.10
N SER A 93 -2.56 -2.21 15.39
CA SER A 93 -1.70 -3.27 14.85
C SER A 93 -0.94 -2.76 13.62
N ASN A 94 0.09 -3.50 13.20
CA ASN A 94 0.80 -3.23 11.95
C ASN A 94 -0.16 -3.23 10.75
N ILE A 95 -1.05 -4.22 10.65
CA ILE A 95 -2.05 -4.32 9.59
C ILE A 95 -2.97 -3.09 9.57
N LEU A 96 -3.38 -2.62 10.75
CA LEU A 96 -4.24 -1.45 10.83
C LEU A 96 -3.50 -0.16 10.43
N ALA A 97 -2.22 -0.03 10.82
CA ALA A 97 -1.38 1.08 10.37
C ALA A 97 -1.19 1.08 8.85
N GLU A 98 -0.97 -0.09 8.25
CA GLU A 98 -0.90 -0.24 6.78
C GLU A 98 -2.18 0.21 6.08
N LEU A 99 -3.33 -0.20 6.63
CA LEU A 99 -4.64 0.22 6.08
C LEU A 99 -4.85 1.73 6.19
N TYR A 100 -4.38 2.37 7.27
CA TYR A 100 -4.40 3.83 7.38
C TYR A 100 -3.50 4.48 6.32
N ALA A 101 -2.31 3.93 6.04
CA ALA A 101 -1.48 4.45 4.97
C ALA A 101 -2.14 4.33 3.59
N ILE A 102 -2.79 3.20 3.31
CA ILE A 102 -3.53 3.01 2.05
C ILE A 102 -4.67 4.03 1.94
N LEU A 103 -5.46 4.19 3.01
CA LEU A 103 -6.57 5.14 3.06
C LEU A 103 -6.10 6.57 2.76
N GLU A 104 -5.06 7.02 3.46
CA GLU A 104 -4.50 8.37 3.31
C GLU A 104 -3.93 8.58 1.91
N GLY A 105 -3.18 7.60 1.38
CA GLY A 105 -2.62 7.66 0.04
C GLY A 105 -3.68 7.72 -1.06
N LEU A 106 -4.78 6.97 -0.91
CA LEU A 106 -5.90 7.00 -1.85
C LEU A 106 -6.66 8.35 -1.79
N GLN A 107 -6.89 8.89 -0.60
CA GLN A 107 -7.50 10.21 -0.44
C GLN A 107 -6.63 11.32 -1.05
N LEU A 108 -5.32 11.26 -0.83
CA LEU A 108 -4.38 12.21 -1.42
C LEU A 108 -4.41 12.15 -2.95
N ALA A 109 -4.32 10.95 -3.54
CA ALA A 109 -4.39 10.77 -4.99
C ALA A 109 -5.73 11.26 -5.57
N TRP A 110 -6.84 11.03 -4.86
CA TRP A 110 -8.16 11.54 -5.26
C TRP A 110 -8.19 13.07 -5.32
N ASN A 111 -7.70 13.72 -4.26
CA ASN A 111 -7.63 15.19 -4.14
C ASN A 111 -6.72 15.82 -5.19
N LEU A 112 -5.69 15.09 -5.63
CA LEU A 112 -4.81 15.48 -6.73
C LEU A 112 -5.44 15.27 -8.12
N GLY A 113 -6.65 14.72 -8.21
CA GLY A 113 -7.38 14.52 -9.47
C GLY A 113 -7.13 13.18 -10.15
N TYR A 114 -6.38 12.26 -9.54
CA TYR A 114 -6.10 10.96 -10.11
C TYR A 114 -7.21 9.95 -9.80
N ARG A 115 -7.47 9.05 -10.76
CA ARG A 115 -8.54 8.03 -10.69
C ARG A 115 -8.05 6.61 -10.97
N THR A 116 -6.80 6.48 -11.41
CA THR A 116 -6.15 5.18 -11.67
C THR A 116 -4.88 5.12 -10.83
N ILE A 117 -4.80 4.14 -9.93
CA ILE A 117 -3.71 3.99 -8.98
C ILE A 117 -3.29 2.52 -8.91
N THR A 118 -1.99 2.28 -9.00
CA THR A 118 -1.36 1.00 -8.71
C THR A 118 -0.91 1.03 -7.26
N LEU A 119 -1.43 0.12 -6.45
CA LEU A 119 -1.06 -0.03 -5.04
C LEU A 119 -0.05 -1.19 -4.93
N GLU A 120 1.08 -0.91 -4.28
CA GLU A 120 2.06 -1.94 -3.90
C GLU A 120 2.10 -2.01 -2.38
N CYS A 121 1.65 -3.15 -1.83
CA CYS A 121 1.64 -3.43 -0.40
C CYS A 121 2.63 -4.56 -0.12
N ASP A 122 3.57 -4.34 0.77
CA ASP A 122 4.63 -5.28 1.16
C ASP A 122 4.35 -6.01 2.48
N SER A 123 3.23 -5.68 3.14
CA SER A 123 2.80 -6.36 4.37
C SER A 123 2.54 -7.85 4.10
N LYS A 124 3.19 -8.70 4.90
CA LYS A 124 2.97 -10.16 4.94
C LYS A 124 1.69 -10.55 5.67
#